data_AF-A0A497D0G9-F1
#
_entry.id   AF-A0A497D0G9-F1
#
_cell.length_a   1.000
_cell.length_b   1.000
_cell.length_c   1.000
_cell.angle_alpha   90.00
_cell.angle_beta   90.00
_cell.angle_gamma   90.00
#
_symmetry.space_group_name_H-M   'P 1'
#
loop_
_entity.id
_entity.type
_entity.pdbx_description
1 polymer ?
#
loop_
_entity_poly.entity_id
_entity_poly.type
_entity_poly.pdbx_seq_one_letter_code
_entity_poly.pdbx_strand_id
1 'polypeptide(L)'
;MKGIENKIRHLLTLAMFLLSFSTLFGQATVTVWGNWRQNVEATEITNAGDDFPNVYESAADQSRLRVRRQPTSQLFPWRIDVRGDIVTWDNRLEIWIRRTNDGISITPGATITGGMVYQQISIFDQYFFEGNGSIRRIALQYQYRGVSVVIPAKTYRQTIVYTLTEL
;
A
#
# COMPACT_ATOMS: atom_id res chain seq x y z
N MET A 1 17.31 46.72 40.10
CA MET A 1 17.88 45.44 39.62
C MET A 1 16.91 44.26 39.67
N LYS A 2 16.22 43.98 40.79
CA LYS A 2 15.26 42.84 40.90
C LYS A 2 14.17 42.72 39.81
N GLY A 3 13.67 43.84 39.27
CA GLY A 3 12.64 43.82 38.23
C GLY A 3 13.10 43.35 36.85
N ILE A 4 14.40 43.48 36.54
CA ILE A 4 14.98 43.04 35.26
C ILE A 4 15.22 41.53 35.28
N GLU A 5 15.67 41.00 36.42
CA GLU A 5 15.90 39.57 36.63
C GLU A 5 14.60 38.75 36.48
N ASN A 6 13.48 39.24 37.02
CA ASN A 6 12.20 38.56 36.87
C ASN A 6 11.70 38.55 35.42
N LYS A 7 11.90 39.63 34.66
CA LYS A 7 11.56 39.67 33.23
C LYS A 7 12.38 38.66 32.41
N ILE A 8 13.69 38.55 32.68
CA ILE A 8 14.57 37.58 32.02
C ILE A 8 14.16 36.14 32.35
N ARG A 9 13.82 35.85 33.62
CA ARG A 9 13.36 34.52 34.04
C ARG A 9 12.05 34.12 33.35
N HIS A 10 11.09 35.03 33.23
CA HIS A 10 9.84 34.79 32.49
C HIS A 10 10.05 34.61 30.99
N LEU A 11 10.96 35.39 30.39
CA LEU A 11 11.33 35.24 28.98
C LEU A 11 11.96 33.86 28.71
N LEU A 12 12.84 33.40 29.60
CA LEU A 12 13.49 32.09 29.52
C LEU A 12 12.49 30.93 29.69
N THR A 13 11.51 31.07 30.59
CA THR A 13 10.47 30.04 30.75
C THR A 13 9.56 29.97 29.54
N LEU A 14 9.19 31.11 28.96
CA LEU A 14 8.38 31.17 27.74
C LEU A 14 9.13 30.57 26.53
N ALA A 15 10.43 30.84 26.41
CA ALA A 15 11.27 30.26 25.35
C ALA A 15 11.39 28.73 25.47
N MET A 16 11.59 28.19 26.68
CA MET A 16 11.62 26.74 26.92
C MET A 16 10.27 26.07 26.63
N PHE A 17 9.15 26.72 26.98
CA PHE A 17 7.81 26.23 26.65
C PHE A 17 7.57 26.19 25.14
N LEU A 18 7.97 27.23 24.40
CA LEU A 18 7.85 27.28 22.93
C LEU A 18 8.75 26.24 22.23
N LEU A 19 9.94 25.95 22.77
CA LEU A 19 10.82 24.91 22.24
C LEU A 19 10.27 23.49 22.48
N SER A 20 9.53 23.28 23.57
CA SER A 20 8.91 21.98 23.87
C SER A 20 7.74 21.61 22.95
N PHE A 21 7.14 22.58 22.25
CA PHE A 21 6.06 22.36 21.27
C PHE A 21 6.56 22.01 19.86
N SER A 22 7.88 21.95 19.63
CA SER A 22 8.46 21.79 18.30
C SER A 22 8.64 20.34 17.83
N THR A 23 8.21 19.34 18.60
CA THR A 23 8.15 17.96 18.10
C THR A 23 6.94 17.77 17.18
N LEU A 24 7.10 18.23 15.94
CA LEU A 24 6.21 17.89 14.84
C LEU A 24 6.32 16.39 14.58
N PHE A 25 5.51 15.59 15.27
CA PHE A 25 5.34 14.18 14.92
C PHE A 25 4.69 14.11 13.55
N GLY A 26 5.52 13.89 12.53
CA GLY A 26 5.06 13.64 11.18
C GLY A 26 4.26 12.35 11.11
N GLN A 27 2.98 12.43 10.72
CA GLN A 27 2.18 11.25 10.41
C GLN A 27 2.63 10.65 9.08
N ALA A 28 3.01 9.36 9.06
CA ALA A 28 3.16 8.63 7.81
C ALA A 28 1.79 8.24 7.23
N THR A 29 1.70 8.25 5.91
CA THR A 29 0.48 8.00 5.15
C THR A 29 0.77 7.07 3.99
N VAL A 30 -0.13 6.12 3.76
CA VAL A 30 -0.18 5.33 2.54
C VAL A 30 -1.39 5.77 1.73
N THR A 31 -1.21 5.91 0.42
CA THR A 31 -2.31 6.21 -0.50
C THR A 31 -2.18 5.33 -1.73
N VAL A 32 -3.29 4.74 -2.16
CA VAL A 32 -3.36 3.84 -3.32
C VAL A 32 -4.37 4.37 -4.31
N TRP A 33 -4.01 4.34 -5.59
CA TRP A 33 -4.87 4.70 -6.71
C TRP A 33 -4.97 3.54 -7.68
N GLY A 34 -6.09 3.49 -8.40
CA GLY A 34 -6.37 2.49 -9.43
C GLY A 34 -7.30 1.39 -8.92
N ASN A 35 -7.92 0.72 -9.87
CA ASN A 35 -8.81 -0.41 -9.68
C ASN A 35 -8.59 -1.36 -10.85
N TRP A 36 -8.87 -2.65 -10.66
CA TRP A 36 -8.82 -3.63 -11.73
C TRP A 36 -10.19 -4.27 -11.93
N ARG A 37 -10.54 -4.54 -13.18
CA ARG A 37 -11.72 -5.29 -13.57
C ARG A 37 -11.32 -6.22 -14.70
N GLN A 38 -11.54 -7.52 -14.51
CA GLN A 38 -11.45 -8.51 -15.57
C GLN A 38 -12.87 -8.85 -16.02
N ASN A 39 -13.07 -8.91 -17.33
CA ASN A 39 -14.27 -9.48 -17.93
C ASN A 39 -13.93 -10.88 -18.43
N VAL A 40 -14.71 -11.87 -18.05
CA VAL A 40 -14.50 -13.27 -18.42
C VAL A 40 -15.64 -13.66 -19.35
N GLU A 41 -15.33 -13.83 -20.62
CA GLU A 41 -16.34 -14.06 -21.66
C GLU A 41 -16.42 -15.54 -22.02
N ALA A 42 -17.63 -16.05 -22.24
CA ALA A 42 -17.84 -17.45 -22.60
C ALA A 42 -17.14 -17.84 -23.93
N THR A 43 -16.86 -16.86 -24.80
CA THR A 43 -16.13 -17.04 -26.05
C THR A 43 -14.66 -17.44 -25.87
N GLU A 44 -14.12 -17.31 -24.65
CA GLU A 44 -12.76 -17.77 -24.31
C GLU A 44 -12.66 -19.30 -24.26
N ILE A 45 -13.80 -20.00 -24.15
CA ILE A 45 -13.88 -21.46 -24.18
C ILE A 45 -14.23 -21.89 -25.61
N THR A 46 -13.33 -22.63 -26.25
CA THR A 46 -13.47 -22.97 -27.67
C THR A 46 -13.97 -24.38 -27.93
N ASN A 47 -13.74 -25.33 -27.02
CA ASN A 47 -14.19 -26.71 -27.17
C ASN A 47 -14.98 -27.20 -25.95
N ALA A 48 -15.77 -28.26 -26.16
CA ALA A 48 -16.46 -28.92 -25.06
C ALA A 48 -15.46 -29.55 -24.10
N GLY A 49 -15.60 -29.25 -22.81
CA GLY A 49 -14.71 -29.74 -21.76
C GLY A 49 -13.50 -28.85 -21.47
N ASP A 50 -13.29 -27.79 -22.26
CA ASP A 50 -12.30 -26.75 -21.94
C ASP A 50 -12.78 -25.91 -20.74
N ASP A 51 -11.82 -25.32 -20.04
CA ASP A 51 -12.06 -24.36 -18.96
C ASP A 51 -11.46 -22.98 -19.33
N PHE A 52 -11.74 -21.97 -18.51
CA PHE A 52 -11.14 -20.65 -18.67
C PHE A 52 -9.61 -20.67 -18.48
N PRO A 53 -8.88 -19.69 -19.06
CA PRO A 53 -7.49 -19.46 -18.72
C PRO A 53 -7.23 -19.47 -17.22
N ASN A 54 -6.23 -20.25 -16.80
CA ASN A 54 -5.90 -20.39 -15.38
C ASN A 54 -5.42 -19.07 -14.73
N VAL A 55 -4.89 -18.14 -15.53
CA VAL A 55 -4.36 -16.86 -15.04
C VAL A 55 -4.85 -15.72 -15.93
N TYR A 56 -5.49 -14.74 -15.30
CA TYR A 56 -5.70 -13.42 -15.87
C TYR A 56 -4.75 -12.44 -15.20
N GLU A 57 -4.09 -11.59 -15.97
CA GLU A 57 -3.10 -10.64 -15.47
C GLU A 57 -3.46 -9.21 -15.83
N SER A 58 -3.35 -8.30 -14.86
CA SER A 58 -3.58 -6.86 -15.07
C SER A 58 -2.40 -6.17 -15.76
N ALA A 59 -2.56 -4.90 -16.14
CA ALA A 59 -1.42 -4.07 -16.53
C ALA A 59 -0.38 -3.98 -15.40
N ALA A 60 0.90 -3.84 -15.75
CA ALA A 60 2.01 -3.80 -14.78
C ALA A 60 1.92 -2.64 -13.77
N ASP A 61 1.20 -1.57 -14.11
CA ASP A 61 0.97 -0.40 -13.25
C ASP A 61 -0.52 -0.15 -12.96
N GLN A 62 -1.30 -1.24 -12.93
CA GLN A 62 -2.76 -1.23 -12.70
C GLN A 62 -3.16 -0.41 -11.48
N SER A 63 -2.39 -0.52 -10.40
CA SER A 63 -2.51 0.38 -9.25
C SER A 63 -1.17 1.04 -8.95
N ARG A 64 -1.24 2.20 -8.30
CA ARG A 64 -0.06 2.93 -7.84
C ARG A 64 -0.20 3.24 -6.35
N LEU A 65 0.86 3.02 -5.60
CA LEU A 65 0.95 3.29 -4.17
C LEU A 65 1.94 4.43 -3.90
N ARG A 66 1.68 5.20 -2.84
CA ARG A 66 2.59 6.21 -2.29
C ARG A 66 2.66 6.04 -0.79
N VAL A 67 3.88 6.07 -0.26
CA VAL A 67 4.16 6.22 1.16
C VAL A 67 4.79 7.60 1.38
N ARG A 68 4.26 8.39 2.32
CA ARG A 68 4.73 9.75 2.59
C ARG A 68 4.64 10.07 4.07
N ARG A 69 5.67 10.73 4.59
CA ARG A 69 5.67 11.42 5.89
C ARG A 69 6.04 12.89 5.70
N GLN A 70 5.67 13.73 6.66
CA GLN A 70 6.15 15.12 6.75
C GLN A 70 7.12 15.27 7.92
N PRO A 71 8.26 15.95 7.78
CA PRO A 71 8.82 16.50 6.53
C PRO A 71 9.29 15.38 5.58
N THR A 72 9.24 15.62 4.25
CA THR A 72 9.66 14.61 3.25
C THR A 72 11.17 14.39 3.20
N SER A 73 11.97 15.23 3.86
CA SER A 73 13.42 15.13 3.89
C SER A 73 13.94 14.07 4.88
N GLN A 74 13.07 13.56 5.76
CA GLN A 74 13.46 12.62 6.79
C GLN A 74 13.24 11.17 6.36
N LEU A 75 14.26 10.33 6.55
CA LEU A 75 14.15 8.89 6.47
C LEU A 75 13.37 8.36 7.67
N PHE A 76 12.48 7.41 7.42
CA PHE A 76 11.71 6.71 8.45
C PHE A 76 11.45 5.29 7.92
N PRO A 77 11.78 4.24 8.67
CA PRO A 77 11.52 2.88 8.23
C PRO A 77 10.02 2.59 8.33
N TRP A 78 9.51 1.82 7.37
CA TRP A 78 8.11 1.45 7.34
C TRP A 78 7.91 0.10 6.64
N ARG A 79 6.79 -0.53 6.95
CA ARG A 79 6.32 -1.78 6.35
C ARG A 79 4.91 -1.60 5.80
N ILE A 80 4.63 -2.26 4.68
CA ILE A 80 3.29 -2.41 4.11
C ILE A 80 2.84 -3.87 4.26
N ASP A 81 1.72 -4.04 4.94
CA ASP A 81 0.95 -5.29 4.93
C ASP A 81 -0.21 -5.18 3.94
N VAL A 82 -0.62 -6.32 3.39
CA VAL A 82 -1.75 -6.43 2.46
C VAL A 82 -2.73 -7.50 2.95
N ARG A 83 -4.03 -7.22 2.79
CA ARG A 83 -5.09 -8.22 2.93
C ARG A 83 -6.27 -7.92 2.01
N GLY A 84 -7.06 -8.95 1.74
CA GLY A 84 -8.35 -8.84 1.08
C GLY A 84 -9.46 -8.67 2.11
N ASP A 85 -10.37 -7.74 1.85
CA ASP A 85 -11.64 -7.61 2.57
C ASP A 85 -12.77 -8.10 1.67
N ILE A 86 -13.42 -9.19 2.09
CA ILE A 86 -14.38 -9.93 1.27
C ILE A 86 -15.73 -9.24 1.29
N VAL A 87 -16.16 -8.77 0.13
CA VAL A 87 -17.55 -8.32 -0.08
C VAL A 87 -18.36 -9.44 -0.72
N THR A 88 -17.90 -9.98 -1.85
CA THR A 88 -18.52 -11.10 -2.57
C THR A 88 -17.44 -11.87 -3.33
N TRP A 89 -16.98 -13.01 -2.80
CA TRP A 89 -15.86 -13.77 -3.37
C TRP A 89 -16.11 -15.29 -3.29
N ASP A 90 -15.65 -16.05 -4.29
CA ASP A 90 -15.65 -17.52 -4.27
C ASP A 90 -14.28 -18.01 -3.76
N ASN A 91 -14.25 -18.99 -2.86
CA ASN A 91 -12.99 -19.47 -2.27
C ASN A 91 -12.06 -20.17 -3.27
N ARG A 92 -12.57 -20.54 -4.45
CA ARG A 92 -11.76 -21.10 -5.55
C ARG A 92 -11.08 -20.02 -6.40
N LEU A 93 -11.59 -18.79 -6.34
CA LEU A 93 -10.95 -17.64 -7.00
C LEU A 93 -9.85 -17.10 -6.10
N GLU A 94 -8.68 -16.90 -6.67
CA GLU A 94 -7.54 -16.36 -5.94
C GLU A 94 -7.15 -15.01 -6.54
N ILE A 95 -6.80 -14.06 -5.67
CA ILE A 95 -6.19 -12.80 -6.08
C ILE A 95 -4.72 -12.84 -5.67
N TRP A 96 -3.84 -12.54 -6.61
CA TRP A 96 -2.41 -12.44 -6.38
C TRP A 96 -1.94 -11.03 -6.70
N ILE A 97 -0.90 -10.57 -6.02
CA ILE A 97 -0.34 -9.22 -6.17
C ILE A 97 1.18 -9.24 -6.19
N ARG A 98 1.79 -8.34 -6.96
CA ARG A 98 3.20 -7.97 -6.84
C ARG A 98 3.40 -6.47 -7.08
N ARG A 99 4.52 -5.94 -6.60
CA ARG A 99 5.15 -4.73 -7.12
C ARG A 99 5.84 -5.03 -8.43
N THR A 100 5.86 -4.06 -9.33
CA THR A 100 6.58 -4.14 -10.62
C THR A 100 7.73 -3.15 -10.71
N ASN A 101 7.81 -2.20 -9.77
CA ASN A 101 8.92 -1.28 -9.62
C ASN A 101 9.04 -0.77 -8.17
N ASP A 102 10.12 -0.04 -7.93
CA ASP A 102 10.45 0.60 -6.64
C ASP A 102 9.85 2.02 -6.49
N GLY A 103 9.18 2.52 -7.52
CA GLY A 103 8.64 3.87 -7.57
C GLY A 103 9.72 4.96 -7.74
N ILE A 104 9.42 6.15 -7.22
CA ILE A 104 10.26 7.34 -7.28
C ILE A 104 10.46 7.87 -5.87
N SER A 105 11.71 7.86 -5.41
CA SER A 105 12.12 8.42 -4.12
C SER A 105 11.82 9.92 -4.05
N ILE A 106 11.14 10.34 -2.98
CA ILE A 106 10.93 11.75 -2.63
C ILE A 106 11.96 12.16 -1.58
N THR A 107 12.24 11.28 -0.62
CA THR A 107 13.30 11.46 0.37
C THR A 107 14.64 11.03 -0.24
N PRO A 108 15.69 11.86 -0.17
CA PRO A 108 17.04 11.43 -0.56
C PRO A 108 17.47 10.20 0.25
N GLY A 109 17.95 9.16 -0.44
CA GLY A 109 18.33 7.90 0.20
C GLY A 109 17.16 6.97 0.55
N ALA A 110 15.94 7.25 0.09
CA ALA A 110 14.81 6.32 0.28
C ALA A 110 15.04 5.01 -0.48
N THR A 111 14.67 3.91 0.15
CA THR A 111 14.83 2.54 -0.36
C THR A 111 13.54 1.74 -0.17
N ILE A 112 13.39 0.67 -0.94
CA ILE A 112 12.26 -0.27 -0.86
C ILE A 112 12.75 -1.67 -1.21
N THR A 113 12.22 -2.68 -0.52
CA THR A 113 12.62 -4.09 -0.67
C THR A 113 11.39 -4.99 -0.54
N GLY A 114 11.40 -6.15 -1.21
CA GLY A 114 10.33 -7.17 -1.10
C GLY A 114 9.16 -6.96 -2.06
N GLY A 115 8.26 -7.94 -2.19
CA GLY A 115 7.02 -7.79 -2.97
C GLY A 115 7.16 -7.81 -4.50
N MET A 116 8.32 -8.13 -5.08
CA MET A 116 8.49 -8.24 -6.55
C MET A 116 7.98 -9.56 -7.15
N VAL A 117 7.68 -10.53 -6.30
CA VAL A 117 7.11 -11.84 -6.68
C VAL A 117 5.63 -11.83 -6.34
N TYR A 118 4.81 -12.50 -7.17
CA TYR A 118 3.39 -12.66 -6.88
C TYR A 118 3.17 -13.40 -5.56
N GLN A 119 2.42 -12.79 -4.67
CA GLN A 119 1.90 -13.41 -3.46
C GLN A 119 0.38 -13.45 -3.48
N GLN A 120 -0.21 -14.53 -2.98
CA GLN A 120 -1.65 -14.65 -2.84
C GLN A 120 -2.11 -13.71 -1.73
N ILE A 121 -3.19 -12.98 -1.98
CA ILE A 121 -3.84 -12.14 -0.98
C ILE A 121 -4.78 -13.02 -0.14
N SER A 122 -4.53 -13.06 1.16
CA SER A 122 -5.45 -13.69 2.13
C SER A 122 -6.34 -12.66 2.82
N ILE A 123 -7.26 -13.12 3.68
CA ILE A 123 -8.10 -12.25 4.52
C ILE A 123 -7.36 -11.70 5.76
N PHE A 124 -6.18 -12.24 6.07
CA PHE A 124 -5.33 -11.80 7.17
C PHE A 124 -4.26 -10.84 6.66
N ASP A 125 -3.82 -9.90 7.51
CA ASP A 125 -2.69 -9.03 7.19
C ASP A 125 -1.43 -9.87 6.97
N GLN A 126 -0.83 -9.69 5.80
CA GLN A 126 0.40 -10.37 5.40
C GLN A 126 1.45 -9.34 5.00
N TYR A 127 2.70 -9.59 5.39
CA TYR A 127 3.84 -8.83 4.87
C TYR A 127 3.78 -8.78 3.34
N PHE A 128 3.97 -7.60 2.77
CA PHE A 128 4.08 -7.44 1.33
C PHE A 128 5.44 -6.87 0.94
N PHE A 129 5.79 -5.70 1.47
CA PHE A 129 7.09 -5.07 1.25
C PHE A 129 7.36 -4.02 2.33
N GLU A 130 8.60 -3.55 2.38
CA GLU A 130 9.04 -2.53 3.34
C GLU A 130 9.97 -1.53 2.66
N GLY A 131 10.24 -0.43 3.36
CA GLY A 131 11.12 0.60 2.85
C GLY A 131 11.50 1.62 3.90
N ASN A 132 12.17 2.66 3.42
CA ASN A 132 12.62 3.77 4.24
C ASN A 132 12.41 5.08 3.50
N GLY A 133 11.85 6.08 4.16
CA GLY A 133 11.58 7.41 3.59
C GLY A 133 10.34 7.46 2.68
N SER A 134 10.06 8.64 2.12
CA SER A 134 8.88 8.85 1.27
C SER A 134 9.13 8.43 -0.18
N ILE A 135 8.22 7.63 -0.75
CA ILE A 135 8.29 7.09 -2.11
C ILE A 135 6.92 7.21 -2.79
N ARG A 136 6.87 7.61 -4.07
CA ARG A 136 5.64 7.68 -4.87
C ARG A 136 5.70 6.80 -6.10
N ARG A 137 4.52 6.51 -6.69
CA ARG A 137 4.40 5.77 -7.96
C ARG A 137 4.95 4.34 -7.89
N ILE A 138 4.86 3.71 -6.72
CA ILE A 138 5.13 2.28 -6.57
C ILE A 138 4.05 1.55 -7.37
N ALA A 139 4.40 0.88 -8.46
CA ALA A 139 3.45 0.22 -9.35
C ALA A 139 3.12 -1.18 -8.85
N LEU A 140 1.83 -1.52 -8.89
CA LEU A 140 1.28 -2.80 -8.45
C LEU A 140 0.54 -3.48 -9.62
N GLN A 141 0.71 -4.79 -9.70
CA GLN A 141 0.08 -5.65 -10.69
C GLN A 141 -0.63 -6.81 -9.99
N TYR A 142 -1.75 -7.24 -10.55
CA TYR A 142 -2.61 -8.26 -9.99
C TYR A 142 -2.75 -9.45 -10.95
N GLN A 143 -3.09 -10.61 -10.39
CA GLN A 143 -3.58 -11.75 -11.14
C GLN A 143 -4.85 -12.31 -10.49
N TYR A 144 -5.74 -12.84 -11.33
CA TYR A 144 -6.78 -13.75 -10.91
C TYR A 144 -6.39 -15.16 -11.32
N ARG A 145 -6.53 -16.10 -10.39
CA ARG A 145 -6.31 -17.52 -10.63
C ARG A 145 -7.50 -18.36 -10.18
N GLY A 146 -7.62 -19.56 -10.75
CA GLY A 146 -8.70 -20.48 -10.41
C GLY A 146 -10.06 -20.10 -11.00
N VAL A 147 -10.10 -19.27 -12.04
CA VAL A 147 -11.33 -19.01 -12.81
C VAL A 147 -11.74 -20.31 -13.49
N SER A 148 -13.02 -20.68 -13.36
CA SER A 148 -13.52 -21.94 -13.87
C SER A 148 -15.01 -21.89 -14.22
N VAL A 149 -15.44 -22.71 -15.19
CA VAL A 149 -16.84 -22.93 -15.55
C VAL A 149 -17.72 -23.42 -14.39
N VAL A 150 -17.12 -24.03 -13.36
CA VAL A 150 -17.85 -24.49 -12.16
C VAL A 150 -18.06 -23.39 -11.11
N ILE A 151 -17.54 -22.19 -11.35
CA ILE A 151 -17.77 -21.01 -10.52
C ILE A 151 -19.00 -20.27 -11.06
N PRO A 152 -19.98 -19.93 -10.22
CA PRO A 152 -21.19 -19.23 -10.68
C PRO A 152 -20.88 -17.95 -11.48
N ALA A 153 -21.50 -17.82 -12.64
CA ALA A 153 -21.37 -16.62 -13.47
C ALA A 153 -22.06 -15.42 -12.79
N LYS A 154 -21.28 -14.60 -12.09
CA LYS A 154 -21.72 -13.35 -11.45
C LYS A 154 -20.58 -12.37 -11.31
N THR A 155 -20.89 -11.15 -10.86
CA THR A 155 -19.86 -10.18 -10.50
C THR A 155 -19.30 -10.51 -9.12
N TYR A 156 -17.98 -10.69 -9.06
CA TYR A 156 -17.22 -10.83 -7.82
C TYR A 156 -16.50 -9.53 -7.50
N ARG A 157 -16.45 -9.16 -6.21
CA ARG A 157 -15.80 -7.94 -5.74
C ARG A 157 -15.08 -8.20 -4.42
N GLN A 158 -13.83 -7.78 -4.36
CA GLN A 158 -13.01 -7.75 -3.17
C GLN A 158 -12.31 -6.39 -3.08
N THR A 159 -12.16 -5.87 -1.86
CA THR A 159 -11.38 -4.67 -1.59
C THR A 159 -10.01 -5.09 -1.08
N ILE A 160 -8.93 -4.59 -1.68
CA ILE A 160 -7.58 -4.84 -1.18
C ILE A 160 -7.20 -3.70 -0.23
N VAL A 161 -6.83 -4.06 0.99
CA VAL A 161 -6.45 -3.14 2.06
C VAL A 161 -4.94 -3.18 2.23
N TYR A 162 -4.34 -2.00 2.32
CA TYR A 162 -2.92 -1.82 2.59
C TYR A 162 -2.75 -1.14 3.93
N THR A 163 -2.02 -1.78 4.83
CA THR A 163 -1.75 -1.25 6.17
C THR A 163 -0.31 -0.76 6.22
N LEU A 164 -0.11 0.49 6.63
CA LEU A 164 1.21 1.07 6.83
C LEU A 164 1.58 1.05 8.31
N THR A 165 2.75 0.53 8.62
CA THR A 165 3.34 0.53 9.96
C THR A 165 4.69 1.20 9.91
N GLU A 166 4.89 2.24 10.72
CA GLU A 166 6.23 2.78 10.99
C GLU A 166 6.96 1.84 11.96
N LEU A 167 8.25 1.59 11.71
CA LEU A 167 9.08 0.64 12.48
C LEU A 167 9.98 1.33 13.51
#